data_AF-A0A529NME8-F1
#
_entry.id   AF-A0A529NME8-F1
#
_cell.length_a   1.000
_cell.length_b   1.000
_cell.length_c   1.000
_cell.angle_alpha   90.00
_cell.angle_beta   90.00
_cell.angle_gamma   90.00
#
_symmetry.space_group_name_H-M   'P 1'
#
loop_
_entity.id
_entity.type
_entity.pdbx_description
1 polymer ?
#
loop_
_entity_poly.entity_id
_entity_poly.type
_entity_poly.pdbx_seq_one_letter_code
_entity_poly.pdbx_strand_id
1 'polypeptide(L)'
;VSITNCNSPLVWDATMLDAMKVYARSNQPLILAPFALCGASTSASAVGAVAQVNAEALAGVAFTQLLRPGSPQIYGQFMVTVDMKTGAPMGGTPEAAQMMYLMGALARKYGLPWRTSGFHVGSKLNDAQAGYEANMLMHAAILAGANYIWHSAGWLEAGLTCGYSKFATDCEQLVGWYKYA
;
A
#
# COMPACT_ATOMS: atom_id res chain seq x y z
N VAL A 1 1.20 -13.71 -7.81
CA VAL A 1 2.00 -12.76 -7.00
C VAL A 1 1.54 -12.87 -5.57
N SER A 2 2.47 -13.03 -4.61
CA SER A 2 2.16 -13.16 -3.19
C SER A 2 2.52 -11.87 -2.44
N ILE A 3 1.83 -11.58 -1.33
CA ILE A 3 2.16 -10.47 -0.44
C ILE A 3 2.90 -10.96 0.79
N THR A 4 3.93 -10.21 1.17
CA THR A 4 4.66 -10.41 2.42
C THR A 4 4.78 -9.05 3.10
N ASN A 5 4.27 -8.97 4.33
CA ASN A 5 4.20 -7.72 5.06
C ASN A 5 5.34 -7.60 6.07
N CYS A 6 5.98 -6.43 6.11
CA CYS A 6 6.82 -6.09 7.26
C CYS A 6 5.88 -5.74 8.41
N ASN A 7 6.11 -6.34 9.57
CA ASN A 7 5.45 -5.98 10.81
C ASN A 7 6.10 -4.69 11.34
N SER A 8 5.69 -3.55 10.80
CA SER A 8 6.25 -2.26 11.20
C SER A 8 5.96 -2.01 12.69
N PRO A 9 6.94 -1.48 13.48
CA PRO A 9 8.21 -0.93 13.03
C PRO A 9 9.37 -1.94 12.93
N LEU A 10 10.02 -1.97 11.77
CA LEU A 10 11.35 -2.55 11.51
C LEU A 10 11.48 -4.05 11.79
N VAL A 11 10.39 -4.83 11.70
CA VAL A 11 10.40 -6.28 11.95
C VAL A 11 9.86 -7.06 10.75
N TRP A 12 10.65 -8.04 10.29
CA TRP A 12 10.16 -9.11 9.42
C TRP A 12 10.00 -10.38 10.25
N ASP A 13 8.76 -10.81 10.48
CA ASP A 13 8.48 -11.98 11.30
C ASP A 13 8.77 -13.29 10.54
N ALA A 14 8.85 -14.38 11.31
CA ALA A 14 9.22 -15.70 10.79
C ALA A 14 8.26 -16.19 9.68
N THR A 15 6.95 -15.96 9.82
CA THR A 15 5.96 -16.40 8.84
C THR A 15 6.17 -15.72 7.51
N MET A 16 6.37 -14.40 7.53
CA MET A 16 6.62 -13.61 6.32
C MET A 16 7.97 -13.96 5.68
N LEU A 17 9.02 -14.15 6.49
CA LEU A 17 10.33 -14.57 6.00
C LEU A 17 10.30 -15.98 5.38
N ASP A 18 9.54 -16.92 5.95
CA ASP A 18 9.40 -18.27 5.41
C ASP A 18 8.63 -18.26 4.09
N ALA A 19 7.57 -17.46 3.98
CA ALA A 19 6.89 -17.24 2.72
C ALA A 19 7.86 -16.67 1.66
N MET A 20 8.66 -15.67 2.00
CA MET A 20 9.68 -15.13 1.08
C MET A 20 10.66 -16.19 0.61
N LYS A 21 11.17 -17.06 1.50
CA LYS A 21 12.09 -18.15 1.14
C LYS A 21 11.47 -19.07 0.09
N VAL A 22 10.21 -19.45 0.27
CA VAL A 22 9.50 -20.33 -0.67
C VAL A 22 9.30 -19.63 -2.02
N TYR A 23 8.62 -18.48 -2.04
CA TYR A 23 8.27 -17.81 -3.28
C TYR A 23 9.51 -17.33 -4.07
N ALA A 24 10.52 -16.79 -3.39
CA ALA A 24 11.75 -16.32 -4.04
C ALA A 24 12.49 -17.47 -4.71
N ARG A 25 12.72 -18.59 -4.00
CA ARG A 25 13.43 -19.75 -4.57
C ARG A 25 12.67 -20.38 -5.73
N SER A 26 11.34 -20.31 -5.70
CA SER A 26 10.45 -20.78 -6.76
C SER A 26 10.19 -19.76 -7.88
N ASN A 27 10.95 -18.64 -7.92
CA ASN A 27 10.83 -17.60 -8.93
C ASN A 27 9.41 -17.01 -9.07
N GLN A 28 8.66 -16.95 -7.96
CA GLN A 28 7.32 -16.38 -7.90
C GLN A 28 7.36 -14.91 -7.45
N PRO A 29 6.59 -14.00 -8.08
CA PRO A 29 6.59 -12.59 -7.72
C PRO A 29 6.13 -12.33 -6.29
N LEU A 30 6.90 -11.53 -5.55
CA LEU A 30 6.62 -11.10 -4.19
C LEU A 30 6.37 -9.60 -4.12
N ILE A 31 5.37 -9.19 -3.33
CA ILE A 31 5.18 -7.81 -2.91
C ILE A 31 5.79 -7.66 -1.52
N LEU A 32 6.79 -6.80 -1.40
CA LEU A 32 7.49 -6.51 -0.16
C LEU A 32 6.86 -5.24 0.42
N ALA A 33 5.76 -5.39 1.16
CA ALA A 33 4.90 -4.28 1.57
C ALA A 33 4.85 -4.12 3.09
N PRO A 34 5.63 -3.19 3.67
CA PRO A 34 5.45 -2.84 5.05
C PRO A 34 4.05 -2.30 5.34
N PHE A 35 3.56 -2.59 6.55
CA PHE A 35 2.23 -2.19 6.99
C PHE A 35 2.35 -1.19 8.15
N ALA A 36 2.10 0.07 7.85
CA ALA A 36 2.39 1.18 8.73
C ALA A 36 1.17 2.06 8.99
N LEU A 37 0.99 2.44 10.25
CA LEU A 37 0.04 3.45 10.70
C LEU A 37 0.84 4.64 11.24
N CYS A 38 0.85 5.75 10.52
CA CYS A 38 1.61 6.96 10.88
C CYS A 38 1.06 7.56 12.17
N GLY A 39 1.93 7.69 13.18
CA GLY A 39 1.55 8.09 14.53
C GLY A 39 1.29 6.93 15.49
N ALA A 40 1.35 5.67 15.01
CA ALA A 40 1.25 4.48 15.84
C ALA A 40 2.44 3.53 15.64
N SER A 41 2.59 2.93 14.45
CA SER A 41 3.70 2.01 14.13
C SER A 41 4.85 2.67 13.35
N THR A 42 4.73 3.97 13.07
CA THR A 42 5.80 4.82 12.55
C THR A 42 5.72 6.20 13.19
N SER A 43 6.70 7.05 12.91
CA SER A 43 6.64 8.49 13.24
C SER A 43 5.31 9.12 12.77
N ALA A 44 4.80 10.08 13.53
CA ALA A 44 3.68 10.94 13.12
C ALA A 44 4.06 11.91 11.99
N SER A 45 5.36 12.12 11.74
CA SER A 45 5.84 12.87 10.58
C SER A 45 5.70 12.03 9.30
N ALA A 46 5.03 12.58 8.28
CA ALA A 46 4.89 11.92 6.97
C ALA A 46 6.24 11.52 6.36
N VAL A 47 7.24 12.40 6.42
CA VAL A 47 8.58 12.10 5.89
C VAL A 47 9.30 11.04 6.73
N GLY A 48 9.14 11.09 8.06
CA GLY A 48 9.68 10.07 8.95
C GLY A 48 9.07 8.69 8.69
N ALA A 49 7.76 8.62 8.48
CA ALA A 49 7.05 7.40 8.12
C ALA A 49 7.52 6.84 6.78
N VAL A 50 7.64 7.69 5.75
CA VAL A 50 8.16 7.31 4.43
C VAL A 50 9.59 6.78 4.53
N ALA A 51 10.47 7.43 5.29
CA ALA A 51 11.84 6.95 5.48
C ALA A 51 11.87 5.55 6.11
N GLN A 52 11.06 5.32 7.15
CA GLN A 52 10.98 4.03 7.83
C GLN A 52 10.44 2.92 6.92
N VAL A 53 9.29 3.15 6.28
CA VAL A 53 8.67 2.15 5.40
C VAL A 53 9.52 1.87 4.16
N ASN A 54 10.20 2.89 3.62
CA ASN A 54 11.16 2.67 2.56
C ASN A 54 12.31 1.72 2.99
N ALA A 55 12.87 1.92 4.19
CA ALA A 55 13.90 1.04 4.72
C ALA A 55 13.39 -0.40 4.91
N GLU A 56 12.17 -0.57 5.43
CA GLU A 56 11.54 -1.87 5.62
C GLU A 56 11.31 -2.61 4.29
N ALA A 57 10.80 -1.90 3.28
CA ALA A 57 10.56 -2.45 1.95
C ALA A 57 11.87 -2.85 1.25
N LEU A 58 12.89 -1.99 1.31
CA LEU A 58 14.22 -2.28 0.75
C LEU A 58 14.91 -3.45 1.46
N ALA A 59 14.72 -3.60 2.78
CA ALA A 59 15.22 -4.77 3.50
C ALA A 59 14.59 -6.07 2.99
N GLY A 60 13.27 -6.07 2.73
CA GLY A 60 12.59 -7.22 2.12
C GLY A 60 13.10 -7.51 0.70
N VAL A 61 13.28 -6.47 -0.12
CA VAL A 61 13.84 -6.57 -1.49
C VAL A 61 15.25 -7.18 -1.45
N ALA A 62 16.13 -6.66 -0.59
CA ALA A 62 17.50 -7.15 -0.46
C ALA A 62 17.53 -8.61 0.03
N PHE A 63 16.76 -8.95 1.06
CA PHE A 63 16.69 -10.32 1.58
C PHE A 63 16.28 -11.32 0.50
N THR A 64 15.32 -10.94 -0.32
CA THR A 64 14.73 -11.82 -1.32
C THR A 64 15.66 -11.96 -2.56
N GLN A 65 16.53 -10.97 -2.83
CA GLN A 65 17.68 -11.12 -3.74
C GLN A 65 18.80 -12.02 -3.18
N LEU A 66 19.04 -12.03 -1.86
CA LEU A 66 19.99 -12.96 -1.23
C LEU A 66 19.53 -14.42 -1.33
N LEU A 67 18.21 -14.66 -1.31
CA LEU A 67 17.63 -16.00 -1.46
C LEU A 67 17.76 -16.54 -2.88
N ARG A 68 17.51 -15.68 -3.89
CA ARG A 68 17.66 -15.98 -5.31
C ARG A 68 17.92 -14.67 -6.06
N PRO A 69 19.14 -14.45 -6.58
CA PRO A 69 19.41 -13.33 -7.47
C PRO A 69 18.49 -13.35 -8.68
N GLY A 70 17.87 -12.22 -8.99
CA GLY A 70 16.87 -12.09 -10.06
C GLY A 70 15.47 -12.57 -9.68
N SER A 71 15.19 -12.85 -8.40
CA SER A 71 13.81 -13.13 -7.98
C SER A 71 12.89 -11.94 -8.28
N PRO A 72 11.68 -12.17 -8.83
CA PRO A 72 10.77 -11.10 -9.19
C PRO A 72 10.17 -10.45 -7.94
N GLN A 73 10.30 -9.13 -7.84
CA GLN A 73 9.93 -8.36 -6.66
C GLN A 73 9.14 -7.13 -7.06
N ILE A 74 8.20 -6.75 -6.20
CA ILE A 74 7.42 -5.52 -6.30
C ILE A 74 7.64 -4.75 -5.00
N TYR A 75 8.24 -3.56 -5.14
CA TYR A 75 8.39 -2.61 -4.04
C TYR A 75 7.00 -2.18 -3.60
N GLY A 76 6.67 -2.29 -2.31
CA GLY A 76 5.32 -2.05 -1.85
C GLY A 76 5.27 -1.29 -0.53
N GLN A 77 4.07 -0.80 -0.24
CA GLN A 77 3.69 -0.31 1.07
C GLN A 77 2.18 -0.39 1.25
N PHE A 78 1.79 -0.45 2.52
CA PHE A 78 0.51 0.03 3.00
C PHE A 78 0.81 1.04 4.11
N MET A 79 0.38 2.29 3.92
CA MET A 79 0.66 3.36 4.86
C MET A 79 -0.53 4.31 4.94
N VAL A 80 -1.04 4.50 6.15
CA VAL A 80 -2.17 5.40 6.43
C VAL A 80 -1.88 6.16 7.71
N THR A 81 -2.58 7.28 7.94
CA THR A 81 -2.52 8.01 9.21
C THR A 81 -3.51 7.45 10.22
N VAL A 82 -3.32 7.78 11.49
CA VAL A 82 -4.31 7.53 12.55
C VAL A 82 -5.01 8.82 12.95
N ASP A 83 -6.27 8.71 13.35
CA ASP A 83 -6.98 9.82 13.98
C ASP A 83 -6.45 10.02 15.40
N MET A 84 -5.93 11.21 15.71
CA MET A 84 -5.28 11.49 16.99
C MET A 84 -6.26 11.49 18.18
N LYS A 85 -7.57 11.55 17.94
CA LYS A 85 -8.60 11.53 18.98
C LYS A 85 -9.02 10.11 19.35
N THR A 86 -9.17 9.23 18.37
CA THR A 86 -9.75 7.89 18.50
C THR A 86 -8.74 6.77 18.32
N GLY A 87 -7.57 7.05 17.73
CA GLY A 87 -6.56 6.08 17.33
C GLY A 87 -6.95 5.24 16.11
N ALA A 88 -8.10 5.53 15.48
CA ALA A 88 -8.59 4.74 14.36
C ALA A 88 -7.75 4.96 13.08
N PRO A 89 -7.53 3.92 12.25
CA PRO A 89 -6.92 4.09 10.94
C PRO A 89 -7.79 4.97 10.04
N MET A 90 -7.17 5.91 9.33
CA MET A 90 -7.88 6.88 8.51
C MET A 90 -7.86 6.56 7.02
N GLY A 91 -9.04 6.72 6.41
CA GLY A 91 -9.28 6.66 4.98
C GLY A 91 -8.94 7.97 4.30
N GLY A 92 -8.37 7.92 3.09
CA GLY A 92 -8.27 9.07 2.21
C GLY A 92 -7.90 10.38 2.88
N THR A 93 -6.74 10.44 3.54
CA THR A 93 -6.17 11.68 4.11
C THR A 93 -5.14 12.30 3.17
N PRO A 94 -5.02 13.65 3.09
CA PRO A 94 -4.05 14.31 2.22
C PRO A 94 -2.59 13.86 2.46
N GLU A 95 -2.23 13.57 3.70
CA GLU A 95 -0.92 13.06 4.09
C GLU A 95 -0.64 11.72 3.42
N ALA A 96 -1.63 10.81 3.39
CA ALA A 96 -1.49 9.51 2.71
C ALA A 96 -1.24 9.70 1.20
N ALA A 97 -1.95 10.63 0.55
CA ALA A 97 -1.71 10.96 -0.86
C ALA A 97 -0.29 11.51 -1.09
N GLN A 98 0.20 12.41 -0.22
CA GLN A 98 1.56 12.95 -0.28
C GLN A 98 2.62 11.85 -0.10
N MET A 99 2.41 10.96 0.86
CA MET A 99 3.31 9.82 1.09
C MET A 99 3.34 8.87 -0.12
N MET A 100 2.21 8.66 -0.80
CA MET A 100 2.16 7.89 -2.05
C MET A 100 2.98 8.53 -3.18
N TYR A 101 2.94 9.87 -3.34
CA TYR A 101 3.81 10.55 -4.31
C TYR A 101 5.30 10.33 -4.03
N LEU A 102 5.70 10.42 -2.76
CA LEU A 102 7.09 10.17 -2.35
C LEU A 102 7.50 8.72 -2.61
N MET A 103 6.64 7.77 -2.26
CA MET A 103 6.90 6.34 -2.48
C MET A 103 6.99 5.98 -3.96
N GLY A 104 6.14 6.55 -4.82
CA GLY A 104 6.23 6.38 -6.26
C GLY A 104 7.53 6.96 -6.85
N ALA A 105 7.98 8.12 -6.36
CA ALA A 105 9.27 8.69 -6.76
C ALA A 105 10.45 7.81 -6.32
N LEU A 106 10.41 7.25 -5.11
CA LEU A 106 11.41 6.31 -4.62
C LEU A 106 11.43 5.01 -5.41
N ALA A 107 10.27 4.43 -5.74
CA ALA A 107 10.20 3.22 -6.53
C ALA A 107 10.85 3.38 -7.92
N ARG A 108 10.60 4.52 -8.59
CA ARG A 108 11.28 4.88 -9.84
C ARG A 108 12.78 5.07 -9.66
N LYS A 109 13.21 5.70 -8.57
CA LYS A 109 14.64 5.83 -8.24
C LYS A 109 15.33 4.48 -8.11
N TYR A 110 14.63 3.47 -7.58
CA TYR A 110 15.16 2.11 -7.45
C TYR A 110 14.98 1.25 -8.70
N GLY A 111 14.24 1.72 -9.70
CA GLY A 111 13.92 0.94 -10.90
C GLY A 111 13.06 -0.29 -10.61
N LEU A 112 12.26 -0.27 -9.55
CA LEU A 112 11.40 -1.39 -9.15
C LEU A 112 9.93 -1.11 -9.49
N PRO A 113 9.15 -2.13 -9.91
CA PRO A 113 7.72 -1.98 -10.03
C PRO A 113 7.13 -1.72 -8.64
N TRP A 114 6.15 -0.83 -8.59
CA TRP A 114 5.58 -0.33 -7.35
C TRP A 114 4.14 -0.80 -7.14
N ARG A 115 3.87 -1.32 -5.94
CA ARG A 115 2.54 -1.62 -5.44
C ARG A 115 2.12 -0.60 -4.38
N THR A 116 0.92 -0.07 -4.53
CA THR A 116 0.23 0.74 -3.52
C THR A 116 -1.24 0.33 -3.42
N SER A 117 -1.95 0.93 -2.46
CA SER A 117 -3.41 0.83 -2.34
C SER A 117 -4.10 1.92 -3.16
N GLY A 118 -5.29 1.61 -3.68
CA GLY A 118 -6.16 2.56 -4.39
C GLY A 118 -7.25 3.12 -3.48
N PHE A 119 -8.48 2.64 -3.66
CA PHE A 119 -9.69 3.14 -3.00
C PHE A 119 -9.84 2.73 -1.53
N HIS A 120 -8.79 2.85 -0.72
CA HIS A 120 -8.93 2.61 0.72
C HIS A 120 -9.73 3.75 1.37
N VAL A 121 -10.71 3.38 2.18
CA VAL A 121 -11.60 4.31 2.88
C VAL A 121 -11.83 3.87 4.32
N GLY A 122 -12.16 4.83 5.19
CA GLY A 122 -12.52 4.64 6.58
C GLY A 122 -14.03 4.70 6.82
N SER A 123 -14.80 5.14 5.82
CA SER A 123 -16.27 5.13 5.87
C SER A 123 -16.82 3.70 6.03
N LYS A 124 -17.91 3.59 6.78
CA LYS A 124 -18.58 2.32 7.10
C LYS A 124 -19.62 1.96 6.03
N LEU A 125 -19.98 2.93 5.19
CA LEU A 125 -21.02 2.81 4.17
C LEU A 125 -20.47 3.26 2.83
N ASN A 126 -21.16 2.88 1.74
CA ASN A 126 -20.91 3.46 0.42
C ASN A 126 -21.60 4.82 0.33
N ASP A 127 -20.99 5.83 0.96
CA ASP A 127 -21.52 7.19 1.07
C ASP A 127 -20.55 8.23 0.45
N ALA A 128 -20.87 9.50 0.62
CA ALA A 128 -20.05 10.59 0.10
C ALA A 128 -18.62 10.56 0.66
N GLN A 129 -18.44 10.22 1.95
CA GLN A 129 -17.12 10.08 2.56
C GLN A 129 -16.32 8.99 1.84
N ALA A 130 -16.92 7.81 1.62
CA ALA A 130 -16.27 6.75 0.85
C ALA A 130 -15.90 7.20 -0.56
N GLY A 131 -16.73 8.01 -1.22
CA GLY A 131 -16.43 8.56 -2.54
C GLY A 131 -15.21 9.50 -2.54
N TYR A 132 -15.17 10.48 -1.63
CA TYR A 132 -14.08 11.47 -1.57
C TYR A 132 -12.75 10.84 -1.16
N GLU A 133 -12.77 9.98 -0.13
CA GLU A 133 -11.58 9.30 0.36
C GLU A 133 -10.98 8.38 -0.71
N ALA A 134 -11.83 7.60 -1.39
CA ALA A 134 -11.41 6.69 -2.45
C ALA A 134 -10.76 7.48 -3.59
N ASN A 135 -11.46 8.47 -4.14
CA ASN A 135 -10.99 9.20 -5.31
C ASN A 135 -9.64 9.88 -5.06
N MET A 136 -9.42 10.45 -3.86
CA MET A 136 -8.15 11.11 -3.55
C MET A 136 -6.96 10.15 -3.60
N LEU A 137 -7.08 8.96 -3.03
CA LEU A 137 -5.97 8.00 -2.99
C LEU A 137 -5.74 7.32 -4.34
N MET A 138 -6.81 6.99 -5.07
CA MET A 138 -6.65 6.45 -6.43
C MET A 138 -5.99 7.46 -7.36
N HIS A 139 -6.40 8.73 -7.27
CA HIS A 139 -5.77 9.79 -8.06
C HIS A 139 -4.28 9.90 -7.73
N ALA A 140 -3.92 9.86 -6.44
CA ALA A 140 -2.53 9.85 -6.02
C ALA A 140 -1.78 8.61 -6.51
N ALA A 141 -2.38 7.41 -6.48
CA ALA A 141 -1.75 6.18 -6.97
C ALA A 141 -1.41 6.27 -8.46
N ILE A 142 -2.35 6.75 -9.27
CA ILE A 142 -2.19 6.87 -10.72
C ILE A 142 -1.16 7.94 -11.06
N LEU A 143 -1.28 9.15 -10.50
CA LEU A 143 -0.33 10.24 -10.75
C LEU A 143 1.07 9.95 -10.22
N ALA A 144 1.18 9.16 -9.15
CA ALA A 144 2.47 8.69 -8.64
C ALA A 144 3.07 7.55 -9.49
N GLY A 145 2.36 7.03 -10.50
CA GLY A 145 2.86 6.01 -11.43
C GLY A 145 2.89 4.60 -10.85
N ALA A 146 1.87 4.21 -10.06
CA ALA A 146 1.75 2.86 -9.53
C ALA A 146 1.64 1.80 -10.64
N ASN A 147 2.40 0.72 -10.51
CA ASN A 147 2.37 -0.39 -11.47
C ASN A 147 1.32 -1.44 -11.09
N TYR A 148 1.09 -1.62 -9.79
CA TYR A 148 0.12 -2.59 -9.29
C TYR A 148 -0.70 -2.01 -8.14
N ILE A 149 -1.96 -1.69 -8.41
CA ILE A 149 -2.84 -1.08 -7.42
C ILE A 149 -3.69 -2.18 -6.79
N TRP A 150 -3.55 -2.37 -5.48
CA TRP A 150 -4.41 -3.24 -4.68
C TRP A 150 -5.57 -2.46 -4.09
N HIS A 151 -6.60 -3.17 -3.66
CA HIS A 151 -7.75 -2.55 -3.00
C HIS A 151 -8.45 -1.54 -3.93
N SER A 152 -8.44 -1.83 -5.23
CA SER A 152 -9.01 -0.98 -6.28
C SER A 152 -10.53 -1.03 -6.34
N ALA A 153 -11.19 -1.92 -5.60
CA ALA A 153 -12.65 -1.94 -5.49
C ALA A 153 -13.13 -2.66 -4.23
N GLY A 154 -14.20 -2.16 -3.63
CA GLY A 154 -14.98 -2.83 -2.58
C GLY A 154 -14.55 -2.57 -1.15
N TRP A 155 -13.40 -1.92 -0.93
CA TRP A 155 -12.89 -1.63 0.40
C TRP A 155 -13.83 -0.71 1.19
N LEU A 156 -14.20 -1.10 2.40
CA LEU A 156 -14.92 -0.29 3.39
C LEU A 156 -14.33 -0.50 4.79
N GLU A 157 -14.69 0.39 5.71
CA GLU A 157 -14.43 0.28 7.14
C GLU A 157 -12.96 -0.01 7.47
N ALA A 158 -12.05 0.78 6.90
CA ALA A 158 -10.61 0.64 7.08
C ALA A 158 -10.07 -0.78 6.77
N GLY A 159 -10.75 -1.50 5.88
CA GLY A 159 -10.34 -2.82 5.38
C GLY A 159 -11.00 -3.98 6.12
N LEU A 160 -11.90 -3.69 7.08
CA LEU A 160 -12.65 -4.73 7.79
C LEU A 160 -13.75 -5.35 6.93
N THR A 161 -14.26 -4.63 5.92
CA THR A 161 -15.36 -5.11 5.10
C THR A 161 -15.12 -4.92 3.60
N CYS A 162 -15.69 -5.84 2.82
CA CYS A 162 -15.79 -5.72 1.37
C CYS A 162 -17.28 -5.56 1.02
N GLY A 163 -17.66 -4.37 0.55
CA GLY A 163 -19.05 -4.05 0.22
C GLY A 163 -19.35 -4.25 -1.26
N TYR A 164 -20.39 -5.02 -1.59
CA TYR A 164 -20.81 -5.21 -2.98
C TYR A 164 -21.23 -3.91 -3.67
N SER A 165 -21.98 -3.04 -2.97
CA SER A 165 -22.37 -1.73 -3.50
C SER A 165 -21.16 -0.83 -3.73
N LYS A 166 -20.21 -0.82 -2.79
CA LYS A 166 -18.94 -0.10 -2.94
C LYS A 166 -18.10 -0.65 -4.09
N PHE A 167 -18.04 -1.97 -4.25
CA PHE A 167 -17.34 -2.62 -5.36
C PHE A 167 -17.92 -2.17 -6.71
N ALA A 168 -19.24 -2.13 -6.86
CA ALA A 168 -19.89 -1.64 -8.08
C ALA A 168 -19.55 -0.16 -8.37
N THR A 169 -19.65 0.71 -7.36
CA THR A 169 -19.30 2.14 -7.49
C THR A 169 -17.83 2.34 -7.82
N ASP A 170 -16.94 1.58 -7.19
CA ASP A 170 -15.50 1.64 -7.46
C ASP A 170 -15.17 1.17 -8.88
N CYS A 171 -15.80 0.09 -9.34
CA CYS A 171 -15.63 -0.38 -10.72
C CYS A 171 -16.05 0.69 -11.74
N GLU A 172 -17.11 1.45 -11.48
CA GLU A 172 -17.51 2.57 -12.33
C GLU A 172 -16.41 3.66 -12.36
N GLN A 173 -15.86 4.05 -11.21
CA GLN A 173 -14.76 5.01 -11.15
C GLN A 173 -13.49 4.48 -11.84
N LEU A 174 -13.17 3.18 -11.70
CA LEU A 174 -12.02 2.56 -12.37
C LEU A 174 -12.11 2.66 -13.89
N VAL A 175 -13.31 2.54 -14.48
CA VAL A 175 -13.48 2.75 -15.93
C VAL A 175 -13.11 4.17 -16.31
N GLY A 176 -13.43 5.16 -15.49
CA GLY A 176 -13.01 6.55 -15.67
C GLY A 176 -11.48 6.70 -15.61
N TRP A 177 -10.86 6.14 -14.59
CA TRP A 177 -9.41 6.19 -14.40
C TRP A 177 -8.62 5.45 -15.48
N TYR A 178 -9.11 4.31 -15.95
CA TYR A 178 -8.51 3.55 -17.05
C TYR A 178 -8.50 4.33 -18.37
N LYS A 179 -9.51 5.18 -18.60
CA LYS A 179 -9.55 6.05 -19.80
C LYS A 179 -8.63 7.27 -19.67
N TYR A 180 -8.26 7.65 -18.45
CA TYR A 180 -7.39 8.79 -18.18
C TYR A 180 -5.90 8.43 -18.27
N ALA A 181 -5.52 7.27 -17.76
CA ALA A 181 -4.13 6.77 -17.71
C ALA A 181 -3.66 6.22 -19.07
#